data_AF-A0A3P8VEE8-F1
#
_entry.id   AF-A0A3P8VEE8-F1
#
_cell.length_a   1.000
_cell.length_b   1.000
_cell.length_c   1.000
_cell.angle_alpha   90.00
_cell.angle_beta   90.00
_cell.angle_gamma   90.00
#
_symmetry.space_group_name_H-M   'P 1'
#
loop_
_entity.id
_entity.type
_entity.pdbx_description
1 polymer ?
#
loop_
_entity_poly.entity_id
_entity_poly.type
_entity_poly.pdbx_seq_one_letter_code
_entity_poly.pdbx_strand_id
1 'polypeptide(L)'
;MTHPASLQHPITRFMQRNVFPVLFTGLDALLSEGQKHGCFQRKTTAFNPCDFLTEWLYNHNPCRDGQVSVKLWDIPFAQNWLIAHPRRPLPLFLRLSEEQAALLIQAFWRGYKIRVRQDVQELRKWQKQLRENRDIVRTVWQFWSRQERRLGVTMNDLPEVPFSGNSDVSVHVVFPSPRAQCSTPVPH
;
A
#
# COMPACT_ATOMS: atom_id res chain seq x y z
N MET A 1 37.11 -13.62 -50.88
CA MET A 1 36.63 -12.58 -49.96
C MET A 1 36.87 -13.06 -48.54
N THR A 2 38.04 -12.75 -48.00
CA THR A 2 38.48 -13.09 -46.65
C THR A 2 37.83 -12.11 -45.68
N HIS A 3 36.94 -12.60 -44.81
CA HIS A 3 36.47 -11.80 -43.67
C HIS A 3 37.69 -11.38 -42.84
N PRO A 4 37.90 -10.09 -42.55
CA PRO A 4 38.99 -9.68 -41.70
C PRO A 4 38.75 -10.29 -40.33
N ALA A 5 39.74 -11.05 -39.84
CA ALA A 5 39.75 -11.59 -38.49
C ALA A 5 39.67 -10.40 -37.53
N SER A 6 38.47 -10.08 -37.07
CA SER A 6 38.25 -9.03 -36.08
C SER A 6 39.11 -9.37 -34.86
N LEU A 7 40.03 -8.47 -34.49
CA LEU A 7 40.74 -8.50 -33.23
C LEU A 7 39.71 -8.46 -32.09
N GLN A 8 39.20 -9.64 -31.70
CA GLN A 8 38.25 -9.74 -30.62
C GLN A 8 38.98 -9.46 -29.31
N HIS A 9 38.61 -8.36 -28.65
CA HIS A 9 39.12 -7.99 -27.33
C HIS A 9 38.98 -9.20 -26.38
N PRO A 10 39.96 -9.47 -25.49
CA PRO A 10 39.94 -10.65 -24.61
C PRO A 10 38.63 -10.81 -23.83
N ILE A 11 38.06 -9.69 -23.38
CA ILE A 11 36.76 -9.63 -22.70
C ILE A 11 35.62 -10.10 -23.61
N THR A 12 35.57 -9.64 -24.86
CA THR A 12 34.55 -10.05 -25.85
C THR A 12 34.61 -11.55 -26.09
N ARG A 13 35.82 -12.11 -26.24
CA ARG A 13 36.02 -13.55 -26.42
C ARG A 13 35.55 -14.34 -25.20
N PHE A 14 35.80 -13.83 -23.99
CA PHE A 14 35.30 -14.44 -22.76
C PHE A 14 33.78 -14.42 -22.68
N MET A 15 33.14 -13.28 -22.95
CA MET A 15 31.68 -13.15 -22.90
C MET A 15 31.00 -14.05 -23.94
N GLN A 16 31.50 -14.07 -25.18
CA GLN A 16 30.97 -14.92 -26.25
C GLN A 16 31.03 -16.41 -25.92
N ARG A 17 32.07 -16.85 -25.20
CA ARG A 17 32.23 -18.27 -24.84
C ARG A 17 31.45 -18.67 -23.60
N ASN A 18 31.39 -17.81 -22.58
CA ASN A 18 30.92 -18.23 -21.25
C ASN A 18 29.58 -17.62 -20.85
N VAL A 19 29.28 -16.39 -21.28
CA VAL A 19 28.10 -15.65 -20.81
C VAL A 19 26.97 -15.73 -21.83
N PHE A 20 27.28 -15.42 -23.09
CA PHE A 20 26.28 -15.29 -24.15
C PHE A 20 25.48 -16.57 -24.44
N PRO A 21 26.06 -17.80 -24.44
CA PRO A 21 25.27 -19.00 -24.71
C PRO A 21 24.12 -19.20 -23.70
N VAL A 22 24.38 -18.92 -22.42
CA VAL A 22 23.39 -19.01 -21.35
C VAL A 22 22.45 -17.79 -21.36
N LEU A 23 22.99 -16.61 -21.61
CA LEU A 23 22.19 -15.38 -21.64
C LEU A 23 21.20 -15.37 -22.82
N PHE A 24 21.62 -15.79 -24.01
CA PHE A 24 20.75 -15.79 -25.18
C PHE A 24 19.58 -16.76 -25.04
N THR A 25 19.82 -17.95 -24.48
CA THR A 25 18.74 -18.91 -24.18
C THR A 25 17.77 -18.35 -23.13
N GLY A 26 18.28 -17.65 -22.12
CA GLY A 26 17.44 -16.95 -21.14
C GLY A 26 16.64 -15.79 -21.74
N LEU A 27 17.22 -15.03 -22.68
CA LEU A 27 16.52 -13.96 -23.38
C LEU A 27 15.42 -14.50 -24.31
N ASP A 28 15.65 -15.63 -24.97
CA ASP A 28 14.64 -16.28 -25.81
C ASP A 28 13.45 -16.79 -24.97
N ALA A 29 13.74 -17.42 -23.83
CA ALA A 29 12.73 -17.81 -22.85
C ALA A 29 11.96 -16.59 -22.30
N LEU A 30 12.66 -15.48 -22.04
CA LEU A 30 12.08 -14.24 -21.57
C LEU A 30 11.10 -13.64 -22.60
N LEU A 31 11.46 -13.64 -23.88
CA LEU A 31 10.57 -13.15 -24.95
C LEU A 31 9.32 -14.04 -25.08
N SER A 32 9.50 -15.35 -25.01
CA SER A 32 8.41 -16.32 -25.03
C SER A 32 7.44 -16.12 -23.86
N GLU A 33 7.96 -15.91 -22.65
CA GLU A 33 7.13 -15.66 -21.46
C GLU A 33 6.46 -14.28 -21.52
N GLY A 34 7.20 -13.26 -21.97
CA GLY A 34 6.65 -11.92 -22.19
C GLY A 34 5.49 -11.92 -23.19
N GLN A 35 5.54 -12.77 -24.22
CA GLN A 35 4.42 -12.96 -25.14
C GLN A 35 3.17 -13.48 -24.42
N LYS A 36 3.30 -14.48 -23.54
CA LYS A 36 2.18 -15.05 -22.77
C LYS A 36 1.55 -14.02 -21.85
N HIS A 37 2.35 -13.12 -21.29
CA HIS A 37 1.87 -12.01 -20.46
C HIS A 37 1.35 -10.81 -21.26
N GLY A 38 1.35 -10.88 -22.60
CA GLY A 38 0.83 -9.83 -23.47
C GLY A 38 1.70 -8.57 -23.53
N CYS A 39 3.00 -8.69 -23.21
CA CYS A 39 3.94 -7.55 -23.18
C CYS A 39 4.14 -6.89 -24.55
N PHE A 40 3.88 -7.60 -25.65
CA PHE A 40 4.00 -7.05 -27.00
C PHE A 40 2.73 -6.34 -27.49
N GLN A 41 1.58 -6.61 -26.88
CA GLN A 41 0.30 -6.00 -27.24
C GLN A 41 -0.06 -4.85 -26.28
N ARG A 42 0.34 -4.93 -25.01
CA ARG A 42 -0.04 -3.97 -23.97
C ARG A 42 1.12 -3.03 -23.64
N LYS A 43 0.83 -1.74 -23.54
CA LYS A 43 1.82 -0.72 -23.13
C LYS A 43 2.34 -0.89 -21.70
N THR A 44 1.55 -1.53 -20.84
CA THR A 44 1.88 -1.70 -19.42
C THR A 44 1.46 -3.09 -18.97
N THR A 45 2.37 -3.80 -18.30
CA THR A 45 2.14 -5.16 -17.82
C THR A 45 2.65 -5.34 -16.40
N ALA A 46 2.10 -6.31 -15.67
CA ALA A 46 2.55 -6.69 -14.34
C ALA A 46 3.85 -7.52 -14.37
N PHE A 47 4.21 -8.05 -15.54
CA PHE A 47 5.38 -8.89 -15.75
C PHE A 47 6.66 -8.06 -15.64
N ASN A 48 7.60 -8.52 -14.83
CA ASN A 48 8.91 -7.91 -14.69
C ASN A 48 9.97 -8.78 -15.39
N PRO A 49 10.55 -8.32 -16.51
CA PRO A 49 11.50 -9.12 -17.28
C PRO A 49 12.81 -9.39 -16.52
N CYS A 50 13.25 -8.45 -15.68
CA CYS A 50 14.48 -8.62 -14.89
C CYS A 50 14.29 -9.70 -13.82
N ASP A 51 13.09 -9.77 -13.22
CA ASP A 51 12.75 -10.79 -12.23
C ASP A 51 12.75 -12.18 -12.84
N PHE A 52 12.06 -12.32 -13.98
CA PHE A 52 12.03 -13.56 -14.73
C PHE A 52 13.44 -13.99 -15.13
N LEU A 53 14.22 -13.08 -15.72
CA LEU A 53 15.56 -13.41 -16.21
C LEU A 53 16.50 -13.80 -15.06
N THR A 54 16.37 -13.15 -13.90
CA THR A 54 17.14 -13.50 -12.70
C THR A 54 16.78 -14.90 -12.19
N GLU A 55 15.47 -15.21 -12.07
CA GLU A 55 14.99 -16.55 -11.69
C GLU A 55 15.46 -17.60 -12.69
N TRP A 56 15.34 -17.30 -13.99
CA TRP A 56 15.70 -18.21 -15.07
C TRP A 56 17.20 -18.51 -15.07
N LEU A 57 18.06 -17.48 -15.05
CA LEU A 57 19.52 -17.64 -15.05
C LEU A 57 20.01 -18.35 -13.80
N TYR A 58 19.38 -18.10 -12.65
CA TYR A 58 19.72 -18.80 -11.41
C TYR A 58 19.44 -20.29 -11.52
N ASN A 59 18.26 -20.68 -12.00
CA ASN A 59 17.86 -22.08 -12.11
C ASN A 59 18.57 -22.83 -13.24
N HIS A 60 19.01 -22.13 -14.29
CA HIS A 60 19.78 -22.71 -15.41
C HIS A 60 21.30 -22.58 -15.22
N ASN A 61 21.76 -22.28 -14.01
CA ASN A 61 23.18 -22.25 -13.71
C ASN A 61 23.74 -23.70 -13.72
N PRO A 62 24.78 -24.01 -14.54
CA PRO A 62 25.39 -25.34 -14.57
C PRO A 62 25.86 -25.84 -13.20
N CYS A 63 26.22 -24.94 -12.27
CA CYS A 63 26.61 -25.31 -10.90
C CYS A 63 25.45 -25.81 -10.04
N ARG A 64 24.21 -25.70 -10.53
CA ARG A 64 22.97 -26.12 -9.84
C ARG A 64 22.27 -27.27 -10.56
N ASP A 65 22.98 -27.97 -11.44
CA ASP A 65 22.41 -29.11 -12.15
C ASP A 65 21.89 -30.19 -11.17
N GLY A 66 20.69 -30.70 -11.42
CA GLY A 66 19.98 -31.61 -10.52
C GLY A 66 19.35 -31.00 -9.25
N GLN A 67 19.49 -29.68 -9.02
CA GLN A 67 18.82 -29.02 -7.90
C GLN A 67 17.36 -28.65 -8.25
N VAL A 68 16.52 -28.52 -7.22
CA VAL A 68 15.13 -28.08 -7.38
C VAL A 68 15.10 -26.61 -7.82
N SER A 69 14.18 -26.30 -8.74
CA SER A 69 13.91 -24.94 -9.19
C SER A 69 13.45 -24.05 -8.03
N VAL A 70 14.05 -22.87 -7.91
CA VAL A 70 13.82 -21.90 -6.84
C VAL A 70 13.13 -20.66 -7.41
N LYS A 71 12.10 -20.16 -6.71
CA LYS A 71 11.44 -18.89 -7.08
C LYS A 71 12.31 -17.70 -6.72
N LEU A 72 12.18 -16.59 -7.46
CA LEU A 72 12.98 -15.38 -7.24
C LEU A 72 13.03 -14.94 -5.76
N TRP A 73 11.89 -15.01 -5.07
CA TRP A 73 11.74 -14.59 -3.68
C TRP A 73 12.52 -15.45 -2.68
N ASP A 74 12.85 -16.68 -3.08
CA ASP A 74 13.56 -17.67 -2.28
C ASP A 74 15.05 -17.75 -2.65
N ILE A 75 15.50 -16.99 -3.66
CA ILE A 75 16.92 -16.91 -4.03
C ILE A 75 17.65 -16.07 -2.97
N PRO A 76 18.70 -16.59 -2.29
CA PRO A 76 19.29 -15.93 -1.12
C PRO A 76 19.75 -14.49 -1.37
N PHE A 77 20.46 -14.23 -2.48
CA PHE A 77 20.95 -12.88 -2.78
C PHE A 77 19.80 -11.94 -3.16
N ALA A 78 18.77 -12.44 -3.86
CA ALA A 78 17.63 -11.64 -4.26
C ALA A 78 16.76 -11.30 -3.04
N GLN A 79 16.52 -12.28 -2.16
CA GLN A 79 15.79 -12.09 -0.91
C GLN A 79 16.47 -11.05 -0.02
N ASN A 80 17.77 -11.18 0.22
CA ASN A 80 18.54 -10.21 1.01
C ASN A 80 18.48 -8.80 0.40
N TRP A 81 18.60 -8.69 -0.93
CA TRP A 81 18.47 -7.42 -1.63
C TRP A 81 17.07 -6.80 -1.45
N LEU A 82 16.01 -7.59 -1.55
CA LEU A 82 14.63 -7.12 -1.45
C LEU A 82 14.23 -6.70 -0.04
N ILE A 83 14.82 -7.32 0.98
CA ILE A 83 14.67 -6.90 2.38
C ILE A 83 15.30 -5.53 2.61
N ALA A 84 16.52 -5.33 2.10
CA ALA A 84 17.22 -4.04 2.19
C ALA A 84 16.57 -2.95 1.32
N HIS A 85 15.95 -3.35 0.20
CA HIS A 85 15.39 -2.46 -0.81
C HIS A 85 13.97 -2.88 -1.19
N PRO A 86 12.98 -2.59 -0.33
CA PRO A 86 11.60 -2.95 -0.59
C PRO A 86 11.08 -2.27 -1.86
N ARG A 87 10.48 -3.05 -2.74
CA ARG A 87 9.93 -2.53 -4.01
C ARG A 87 8.67 -1.73 -3.78
N ARG A 88 8.45 -0.72 -4.62
CA ARG A 88 7.16 -0.03 -4.67
C ARG A 88 6.08 -1.03 -5.07
N PRO A 89 4.89 -0.98 -4.44
CA PRO A 89 3.80 -1.87 -4.81
C PRO A 89 3.39 -1.62 -6.26
N LEU A 90 3.04 -2.69 -6.96
CA LEU A 90 2.53 -2.60 -8.32
C LEU A 90 1.25 -1.73 -8.31
N PRO A 91 1.07 -0.79 -9.26
CA PRO A 91 -0.09 0.07 -9.27
C PRO A 91 -1.38 -0.76 -9.35
N LEU A 92 -2.44 -0.26 -8.71
CA LEU A 92 -3.67 -1.03 -8.49
C LEU A 92 -4.25 -1.61 -9.79
N PHE A 93 -4.29 -0.81 -10.86
CA PHE A 93 -4.87 -1.24 -12.14
C PHE A 93 -4.14 -2.44 -12.80
N LEU A 94 -2.86 -2.68 -12.47
CA LEU A 94 -2.13 -3.86 -12.94
C LEU A 94 -2.31 -5.08 -12.04
N ARG A 95 -2.83 -4.90 -10.82
CA ARG A 95 -3.08 -5.98 -9.86
C ARG A 95 -4.49 -6.54 -9.94
N LEU A 96 -5.42 -5.79 -10.52
CA LEU A 96 -6.83 -6.17 -10.61
C LEU A 96 -7.05 -7.15 -11.76
N SER A 97 -7.86 -8.18 -11.51
CA SER A 97 -8.49 -8.91 -12.60
C SER A 97 -9.52 -8.04 -13.31
N GLU A 98 -9.90 -8.43 -14.51
CA GLU A 98 -10.95 -7.74 -15.28
C GLU A 98 -12.27 -7.70 -14.51
N GLU A 99 -12.64 -8.80 -13.85
CA GLU A 99 -13.84 -8.90 -13.01
C GLU A 99 -13.79 -7.95 -11.81
N GLN A 100 -12.67 -7.90 -11.10
CA GLN A 100 -12.49 -7.01 -9.95
C GLN A 100 -12.54 -5.54 -10.37
N ALA A 101 -11.88 -5.21 -11.49
CA ALA A 101 -11.93 -3.87 -12.06
C ALA A 101 -13.35 -3.50 -12.47
N ALA A 102 -14.09 -4.40 -13.13
CA ALA A 102 -15.47 -4.18 -13.52
C ALA A 102 -16.38 -3.92 -12.31
N LEU A 103 -16.24 -4.72 -11.23
CA LEU A 103 -17.00 -4.52 -10.00
C LEU A 103 -16.72 -3.14 -9.37
N LEU A 104 -15.44 -2.75 -9.30
CA LEU A 104 -15.05 -1.43 -8.77
C LEU A 104 -15.63 -0.29 -9.59
N ILE A 105 -15.52 -0.36 -10.92
CA ILE A 105 -16.05 0.65 -11.83
C ILE A 105 -17.58 0.73 -11.72
N GLN A 106 -18.26 -0.41 -11.73
CA GLN A 106 -19.72 -0.47 -11.62
C GLN A 106 -20.23 0.06 -10.27
N ALA A 107 -19.59 -0.32 -9.16
CA ALA A 107 -19.92 0.18 -7.83
C ALA A 107 -19.70 1.70 -7.75
N PHE A 108 -18.57 2.18 -8.27
CA PHE A 108 -18.28 3.61 -8.34
C PHE A 108 -19.34 4.36 -9.15
N TRP A 109 -19.71 3.85 -10.32
CA TRP A 109 -20.72 4.44 -11.21
C TRP A 109 -22.11 4.48 -10.57
N ARG A 110 -22.56 3.37 -9.96
CA ARG A 110 -23.83 3.32 -9.22
C ARG A 110 -23.87 4.39 -8.13
N GLY A 111 -22.78 4.51 -7.36
CA GLY A 111 -22.64 5.56 -6.36
C GLY A 111 -22.63 6.97 -6.98
N TYR A 112 -21.92 7.16 -8.10
CA TYR A 112 -21.86 8.44 -8.79
C TYR A 112 -23.23 8.89 -9.25
N LYS A 113 -24.03 8.02 -9.86
CA LYS A 113 -25.40 8.36 -10.29
C LYS A 113 -26.26 8.89 -9.14
N ILE A 114 -26.18 8.30 -7.95
CA ILE A 114 -26.89 8.81 -6.77
C ILE A 114 -26.33 10.16 -6.33
N ARG A 115 -24.99 10.30 -6.31
CA ARG A 115 -24.33 11.55 -5.89
C ARG A 115 -24.61 12.72 -6.82
N VAL A 116 -24.87 12.50 -8.10
CA VAL A 116 -25.17 13.58 -9.06
C VAL A 116 -26.58 14.12 -8.90
N ARG A 117 -27.51 13.37 -8.29
CA ARG A 117 -28.89 13.84 -8.11
C ARG A 117 -28.92 15.13 -7.27
N GLN A 118 -29.76 16.06 -7.68
CA GLN A 118 -29.84 17.39 -7.08
C GLN A 118 -30.24 17.35 -5.59
N ASP A 119 -31.24 16.53 -5.26
CA ASP A 119 -31.69 16.28 -3.88
C ASP A 119 -30.54 15.80 -2.97
N VAL A 120 -29.72 14.87 -3.47
CA VAL A 120 -28.54 14.35 -2.74
C VAL A 120 -27.45 15.41 -2.62
N GLN A 121 -27.23 16.25 -3.64
CA GLN A 121 -26.26 17.35 -3.59
C GLN A 121 -26.69 18.44 -2.60
N GLU A 122 -27.96 18.81 -2.58
CA GLU A 122 -28.52 19.75 -1.61
C GLU A 122 -28.39 19.23 -0.19
N LEU A 123 -28.75 17.96 0.05
CA LEU A 123 -28.55 17.31 1.35
C LEU A 123 -27.07 17.34 1.77
N ARG A 124 -26.13 17.06 0.86
CA ARG A 124 -24.69 17.10 1.14
C ARG A 124 -24.21 18.51 1.50
N LYS A 125 -24.67 19.53 0.78
CA LYS A 125 -24.37 20.94 1.08
C LYS A 125 -24.91 21.33 2.44
N TRP A 126 -26.15 20.98 2.73
CA TRP A 126 -26.78 21.22 4.03
C TRP A 126 -26.05 20.51 5.17
N GLN A 127 -25.70 19.22 5.00
CA GLN A 127 -24.90 18.48 5.99
C GLN A 127 -23.52 19.09 6.20
N LYS A 128 -22.88 19.63 5.15
CA LYS A 128 -21.60 20.35 5.26
C LYS A 128 -21.77 21.63 6.07
N GLN A 129 -22.78 22.45 5.75
CA GLN A 129 -23.10 23.66 6.49
C GLN A 129 -23.39 23.38 7.97
N LEU A 130 -24.08 22.30 8.30
CA LEU A 130 -24.30 21.90 9.69
C LEU A 130 -23.01 21.54 10.44
N ARG A 131 -22.01 20.96 9.76
CA ARG A 131 -20.71 20.67 10.38
C ARG A 131 -19.91 21.95 10.62
N GLU A 132 -19.99 22.90 9.68
CA GLU A 132 -19.30 24.19 9.76
C GLU A 132 -19.96 25.12 10.79
N ASN A 133 -21.29 25.14 10.86
CA ASN A 133 -22.06 25.98 11.79
C ASN A 133 -22.24 25.35 13.18
N ARG A 134 -21.91 24.06 13.36
CA ARG A 134 -21.84 23.47 14.69
C ARG A 134 -20.56 23.91 15.36
N ASP A 135 -20.70 24.84 16.29
CA ASP A 135 -19.65 25.14 17.25
C ASP A 135 -19.61 24.02 18.30
N ILE A 136 -19.02 22.87 17.90
CA ILE A 136 -18.94 21.65 18.71
C ILE A 136 -18.23 21.97 20.03
N VAL A 137 -17.20 22.80 19.98
CA VAL A 137 -16.44 23.25 21.16
C VAL A 137 -17.37 23.98 22.13
N ARG A 138 -18.14 24.96 21.63
CA ARG A 138 -19.11 25.69 22.46
C ARG A 138 -20.23 24.81 22.99
N THR A 139 -20.74 23.87 22.18
CA THR A 139 -21.80 22.94 22.57
C THR A 139 -21.35 21.98 23.66
N VAL A 140 -20.14 21.42 23.52
CA VAL A 140 -19.51 20.55 24.51
C VAL A 140 -19.19 21.33 25.79
N TRP A 141 -18.66 22.56 25.66
CA TRP A 141 -18.45 23.44 26.81
C TRP A 141 -19.75 23.72 27.56
N GLN A 142 -20.82 24.13 26.86
CA GLN A 142 -22.14 24.37 27.47
C GLN A 142 -22.73 23.12 28.13
N PHE A 143 -22.48 21.94 27.58
CA PHE A 143 -22.90 20.67 28.16
C PHE A 143 -22.17 20.39 29.48
N TRP A 144 -20.83 20.48 29.50
CA TRP A 144 -20.04 20.27 30.72
C TRP A 144 -20.32 21.33 31.78
N SER A 145 -20.41 22.62 31.43
CA SER A 145 -20.80 23.69 32.36
C SER A 145 -22.21 23.52 32.94
N ARG A 146 -23.10 22.78 32.27
CA ARG A 146 -24.42 22.42 32.79
C ARG A 146 -24.35 21.19 33.70
N GLN A 147 -23.49 20.22 33.36
CA GLN A 147 -23.28 19.02 34.16
C GLN A 147 -22.56 19.34 35.47
N GLU A 148 -21.53 20.19 35.45
CA GLU A 148 -20.84 20.69 36.64
C GLU A 148 -21.78 21.46 37.57
N ARG A 149 -22.70 22.28 37.03
CA ARG A 149 -23.73 22.93 37.86
C ARG A 149 -24.69 21.93 38.47
N ARG A 150 -25.10 20.89 37.75
CA ARG A 150 -25.96 19.84 38.32
C ARG A 150 -25.25 19.10 39.46
N LEU A 151 -23.98 18.74 39.27
CA LEU A 151 -23.19 18.04 40.28
C LEU A 151 -22.76 18.96 41.45
N GLY A 152 -22.53 20.24 41.17
CA GLY A 152 -22.20 21.27 42.16
C GLY A 152 -23.39 21.74 42.98
N VAL A 153 -24.61 21.71 42.42
CA VAL A 153 -25.85 21.91 43.19
C VAL A 153 -26.08 20.75 44.17
N THR A 154 -25.73 19.52 43.79
CA THR A 154 -25.80 18.36 44.71
C THR A 154 -24.80 18.42 45.87
N MET A 155 -23.69 19.17 45.75
CA MET A 155 -22.68 19.33 46.80
C MET A 155 -23.02 20.43 47.82
N ASN A 156 -23.91 21.37 47.49
CA ASN A 156 -24.27 22.49 48.38
C ASN A 156 -25.43 22.18 49.35
N ASP A 157 -26.12 21.06 49.17
CA ASP A 157 -27.23 20.62 50.05
C ASP A 157 -26.85 19.45 50.97
N LEU A 158 -25.55 19.10 51.06
CA LEU A 158 -25.09 18.10 52.02
C LEU A 158 -24.66 18.80 53.31
N PRO A 159 -25.27 18.48 54.47
CA PRO A 159 -24.79 19.00 55.75
C PRO A 159 -23.35 18.53 55.94
N GLU A 160 -22.47 19.43 56.41
CA GLU A 160 -21.09 19.11 56.78
C GLU A 160 -21.09 17.92 57.76
N VAL A 161 -20.79 16.73 57.24
CA VAL A 161 -20.48 15.58 58.07
C VAL A 161 -18.97 15.60 58.28
N PRO A 162 -18.49 15.53 59.54
CA PRO A 162 -17.07 15.62 59.81
C PRO A 162 -16.34 14.44 59.19
N PHE A 163 -15.30 14.75 58.41
CA PHE A 163 -14.39 13.78 57.83
C PHE A 163 -13.84 12.85 58.92
N SER A 164 -14.10 11.55 58.77
CA SER A 164 -13.40 10.50 59.50
C SER A 164 -13.12 9.33 58.58
N GLY A 165 -11.83 9.10 58.31
CA GLY A 165 -11.27 7.77 58.09
C GLY A 165 -11.34 7.18 56.68
N ASN A 166 -10.17 7.13 56.03
CA ASN A 166 -9.69 6.08 55.11
C ASN A 166 -10.71 5.34 54.22
N SER A 167 -10.68 5.65 52.93
CA SER A 167 -10.63 4.60 51.90
C SER A 167 -10.04 5.14 50.60
N ASP A 168 -8.94 4.50 50.22
CA ASP A 168 -8.20 4.64 48.96
C ASP A 168 -9.12 4.26 47.78
N VAL A 169 -9.62 5.25 47.03
CA VAL A 169 -10.17 5.02 45.69
C VAL A 169 -9.65 6.11 44.77
N SER A 170 -8.49 5.85 44.17
CA SER A 170 -7.98 6.63 43.06
C SER A 170 -8.76 6.27 41.79
N VAL A 171 -9.73 7.12 41.41
CA VAL A 171 -10.36 7.03 40.08
C VAL A 171 -9.44 7.72 39.09
N HIS A 172 -8.56 6.95 38.46
CA HIS A 172 -7.70 7.44 37.39
C HIS A 172 -8.53 7.62 36.11
N VAL A 173 -9.01 8.85 35.86
CA VAL A 173 -9.63 9.19 34.58
C VAL A 173 -8.52 9.31 33.54
N VAL A 174 -8.35 8.25 32.74
CA VAL A 174 -7.44 8.26 31.59
C VAL A 174 -8.07 9.11 30.49
N PHE A 175 -7.55 10.33 30.30
CA PHE A 175 -7.83 11.10 29.10
C PHE A 175 -7.09 10.46 27.91
N PRO A 176 -7.78 10.01 26.85
CA PRO A 176 -7.09 9.60 25.64
C PRO A 176 -6.38 10.81 25.04
N SER A 177 -5.05 10.79 25.09
CA SER A 177 -4.18 11.78 24.48
C SER A 177 -4.46 11.85 22.97
N PRO A 178 -4.67 13.04 22.37
CA PRO A 178 -4.93 13.17 20.95
C PRO A 178 -3.61 13.12 20.16
N ARG A 179 -3.14 11.91 19.85
CA ARG A 179 -2.20 11.62 18.75
C ARG A 179 -2.62 10.27 18.15
N ALA A 180 -2.90 10.13 16.86
CA ALA A 180 -2.20 10.70 15.72
C ALA A 180 -3.13 11.27 14.65
N GLN A 181 -2.70 12.37 14.06
CA GLN A 181 -3.20 12.86 12.78
C GLN A 181 -2.97 11.76 11.73
N CYS A 182 -4.04 11.24 11.14
CA CYS A 182 -3.95 10.52 9.88
C CYS A 182 -3.55 11.53 8.80
N SER A 183 -2.27 11.56 8.46
CA SER A 183 -1.77 12.26 7.27
C SER A 183 -2.37 11.59 6.03
N THR A 184 -3.41 12.20 5.46
CA THR A 184 -3.83 11.91 4.08
C THR A 184 -2.86 12.63 3.13
N PRO A 185 -2.26 11.95 2.13
CA PRO A 185 -1.48 12.64 1.13
C PRO A 185 -2.41 13.47 0.23
N VAL A 186 -2.05 14.76 0.07
CA VAL A 186 -2.66 15.66 -0.91
C VAL A 186 -2.15 15.27 -2.30
N PRO A 187 -3.01 15.12 -3.32
CA PRO A 187 -2.56 14.91 -4.69
C PRO A 187 -2.15 16.27 -5.31
N HIS A 188 -0.93 16.32 -5.84
CA HIS A 188 -0.54 17.27 -6.89
C HIS A 188 -0.64 16.57 -8.25
#